data_AF-A0A8S9V750-F1
#
_entry.id   AF-A0A8S9V750-F1
#
_cell.length_a   1.000
_cell.length_b   1.000
_cell.length_c   1.000
_cell.angle_alpha   90.00
_cell.angle_beta   90.00
_cell.angle_gamma   90.00
#
_symmetry.space_group_name_H-M   'P 1'
#
loop_
_entity.id
_entity.type
_entity.pdbx_description
1 polymer ?
#
loop_
_entity_poly.entity_id
_entity_poly.type
_entity_poly.pdbx_seq_one_letter_code
_entity_poly.pdbx_strand_id
1 'polypeptide(L)'
;MPSYRRIQVHTYSTDFTKAPEIVVEPELPTAGPGNVVVENRFLGINATDVNITSGGYGRTTLPVKCGLEAAGVVVDVGQSVSHIKVGDNVAYSSAGATGQFAVQLAKLAGNHVIGACSSDEKVEYLKSLGVDRAINYKKEDLNAVLTKEYPSGIDLAFEGVGGDMFKAVLDNIAIFGRIIVFGNCSHYHGDAGDEPQYGYQQNRKMQLRSASLRGFQRRHHPKDEPEHLQRLVKLVQKRKTEGRHRPHRVPRI
;
A
#
# COMPACT_ATOMS: atom_id res chain seq x y z
N MET A 1 -19.60 21.49 23.96
CA MET A 1 -19.55 20.04 23.69
C MET A 1 -18.20 19.73 23.04
N PRO A 2 -17.65 18.51 23.17
CA PRO A 2 -16.40 18.18 22.49
C PRO A 2 -16.60 18.26 20.96
N SER A 3 -15.72 19.01 20.30
CA SER A 3 -15.64 19.13 18.84
C SER A 3 -14.55 18.21 18.30
N TYR A 4 -14.56 17.92 17.00
CA TYR A 4 -13.47 17.20 16.33
C TYR A 4 -13.10 17.85 15.01
N ARG A 5 -11.92 17.48 14.50
CA ARG A 5 -11.40 17.96 13.21
C ARG A 5 -11.32 16.80 12.23
N ARG A 6 -11.66 17.07 10.97
CA ARG A 6 -11.52 16.09 9.88
C ARG A 6 -11.02 16.75 8.61
N ILE A 7 -10.34 15.94 7.79
CA ILE A 7 -9.93 16.32 6.44
C ILE A 7 -11.12 16.10 5.51
N GLN A 8 -11.47 17.12 4.75
CA GLN A 8 -12.58 17.08 3.81
C GLN A 8 -12.13 17.62 2.45
N VAL A 9 -12.38 16.87 1.38
CA VAL A 9 -12.07 17.29 0.01
C VAL A 9 -13.18 18.21 -0.48
N HIS A 10 -12.82 19.43 -0.87
CA HIS A 10 -13.74 20.45 -1.37
C HIS A 10 -13.58 20.73 -2.86
N THR A 11 -12.46 20.31 -3.46
CA THR A 11 -12.20 20.40 -4.90
C THR A 11 -11.45 19.15 -5.37
N TYR A 12 -11.79 18.65 -6.56
CA TYR A 12 -11.02 17.55 -7.14
C TYR A 12 -9.68 18.05 -7.70
N SER A 13 -8.57 17.50 -7.18
CA SER A 13 -7.21 17.84 -7.62
C SER A 13 -6.22 16.70 -7.33
N THR A 14 -5.20 16.60 -8.17
CA THR A 14 -4.01 15.76 -7.93
C THR A 14 -2.99 16.42 -7.00
N ASP A 15 -3.12 17.73 -6.77
CA ASP A 15 -2.38 18.47 -5.75
C ASP A 15 -3.14 18.36 -4.42
N PHE A 16 -2.65 17.47 -3.55
CA PHE A 16 -3.25 17.23 -2.23
C PHE A 16 -3.26 18.49 -1.35
N THR A 17 -2.42 19.50 -1.60
CA THR A 17 -2.42 20.71 -0.76
C THR A 17 -3.56 21.67 -1.09
N LYS A 18 -4.18 21.50 -2.27
CA LYS A 18 -5.27 22.36 -2.78
C LYS A 18 -6.64 21.71 -2.74
N ALA A 19 -6.71 20.40 -2.58
CA ALA A 19 -7.97 19.65 -2.66
C ALA A 19 -8.75 19.60 -1.33
N PRO A 20 -8.11 19.27 -0.19
CA PRO A 20 -8.79 19.17 1.08
C PRO A 20 -8.52 20.33 2.04
N GLU A 21 -9.49 20.55 2.92
CA GLU A 21 -9.42 21.49 4.03
C GLU A 21 -9.62 20.74 5.36
N ILE A 22 -9.14 21.33 6.45
CA ILE A 22 -9.46 20.87 7.80
C ILE A 22 -10.74 21.55 8.24
N VAL A 23 -11.79 20.76 8.42
CA VAL A 23 -13.09 21.23 8.91
C VAL A 23 -13.24 20.90 10.39
N VAL A 24 -13.75 21.85 11.15
CA VAL A 24 -14.11 21.67 12.56
C VAL A 24 -15.58 21.30 12.63
N GLU A 25 -15.87 20.15 13.21
CA GLU A 25 -17.22 19.67 13.47
C GLU A 25 -17.57 19.98 14.93
N PRO A 26 -18.68 20.68 15.19
CA PRO A 26 -18.99 21.21 16.52
C PRO A 26 -19.34 20.12 17.54
N GLU A 27 -19.73 18.95 17.06
CA GLU A 27 -20.23 17.85 17.88
C GLU A 27 -19.59 16.52 17.44
N LEU A 28 -19.33 15.65 18.42
CA LEU A 28 -18.93 14.28 18.14
C LEU A 28 -20.13 13.52 17.52
N PRO A 29 -19.88 12.62 16.55
CA PRO A 29 -20.94 11.77 16.03
C PRO A 29 -21.42 10.80 17.12
N THR A 30 -22.70 10.43 17.06
CA THR A 30 -23.27 9.33 17.85
C THR A 30 -23.31 8.05 17.03
N ALA A 31 -23.04 6.92 17.67
CA ALA A 31 -23.08 5.63 17.02
C ALA A 31 -24.54 5.22 16.69
N GLY A 32 -24.87 5.16 15.40
CA GLY A 32 -26.13 4.57 14.94
C GLY A 32 -26.14 3.04 15.12
N PRO A 33 -27.31 2.37 14.99
CA PRO A 33 -27.41 0.92 15.11
C PRO A 33 -26.38 0.17 14.23
N GLY A 34 -25.69 -0.81 14.81
CA GLY A 34 -24.64 -1.60 14.13
C GLY A 34 -23.30 -0.89 13.96
N ASN A 35 -23.14 0.34 14.43
CA ASN A 35 -21.91 1.13 14.30
C ASN A 35 -21.25 1.39 15.65
N VAL A 36 -19.99 1.82 15.59
CA VAL A 36 -19.24 2.37 16.72
C VAL A 36 -18.61 3.70 16.31
N VAL A 37 -18.36 4.58 17.28
CA VAL A 37 -17.57 5.79 17.08
C VAL A 37 -16.19 5.55 17.66
N VAL A 38 -15.16 5.89 16.88
CA VAL A 38 -13.76 5.68 17.24
C VAL A 38 -13.05 7.02 17.36
N GLU A 39 -12.44 7.26 18.51
CA GLU A 39 -11.45 8.33 18.68
C GLU A 39 -10.13 7.86 18.06
N ASN A 40 -9.84 8.37 16.86
CA ASN A 40 -8.62 8.02 16.14
C ASN A 40 -7.38 8.54 16.88
N ARG A 41 -6.44 7.64 17.18
CA ARG A 41 -5.14 7.95 17.79
C ARG A 41 -4.02 7.98 16.75
N PHE A 42 -4.16 7.18 15.69
CA PHE A 42 -3.23 7.12 14.56
C PHE A 42 -4.01 7.06 13.25
N LEU A 43 -3.47 7.67 12.21
CA LEU A 43 -4.00 7.67 10.84
C LEU A 43 -2.92 7.17 9.89
N GLY A 44 -3.29 6.36 8.91
CA GLY A 44 -2.38 5.97 7.82
C GLY A 44 -2.48 6.96 6.66
N ILE A 45 -1.32 7.39 6.15
CA ILE A 45 -1.21 8.22 4.93
C ILE A 45 -0.77 7.31 3.80
N ASN A 46 -1.48 7.39 2.68
CA ASN A 46 -1.32 6.50 1.55
C ASN A 46 -1.08 7.27 0.26
N ALA A 47 -0.27 6.70 -0.64
CA ALA A 47 -0.07 7.27 -1.98
C ALA A 47 -1.41 7.47 -2.71
N THR A 48 -2.37 6.59 -2.43
CA THR A 48 -3.69 6.62 -3.06
C THR A 48 -4.67 7.62 -2.43
N ASP A 49 -4.28 8.33 -1.37
CA ASP A 49 -5.08 9.46 -0.89
C ASP A 49 -5.22 10.54 -1.98
N VAL A 50 -4.22 10.66 -2.87
CA VAL A 50 -4.28 11.52 -4.06
C VAL A 50 -5.34 11.05 -5.06
N ASN A 51 -5.59 9.74 -5.16
CA ASN A 51 -6.67 9.22 -6.02
C ASN A 51 -8.07 9.53 -5.44
N ILE A 52 -8.18 9.69 -4.12
CA ILE A 52 -9.41 10.20 -3.49
C ILE A 52 -9.58 11.67 -3.85
N THR A 53 -8.53 12.48 -3.64
CA THR A 53 -8.60 13.92 -3.89
C THR A 53 -8.78 14.26 -5.37
N SER A 54 -8.30 13.45 -6.31
CA SER A 54 -8.47 13.67 -7.75
C SER A 54 -9.80 13.13 -8.31
N GLY A 55 -10.50 12.30 -7.52
CA GLY A 55 -11.68 11.55 -7.96
C GLY A 55 -11.35 10.34 -8.84
N GLY A 56 -10.11 9.84 -8.80
CA GLY A 56 -9.64 8.67 -9.55
C GLY A 56 -10.35 7.35 -9.21
N TYR A 57 -11.06 7.30 -8.07
CA TYR A 57 -11.94 6.18 -7.70
C TYR A 57 -13.40 6.34 -8.17
N GLY A 58 -13.70 7.39 -8.92
CA GLY A 58 -15.05 7.81 -9.27
C GLY A 58 -15.38 9.12 -8.57
N ARG A 59 -15.91 10.08 -9.33
CA ARG A 59 -16.32 11.38 -8.81
C ARG A 59 -17.73 11.31 -8.25
N THR A 60 -17.92 11.85 -7.05
CA THR A 60 -19.22 12.07 -6.41
C THR A 60 -19.45 13.56 -6.17
N THR A 61 -20.59 13.93 -5.57
CA THR A 61 -20.82 15.30 -5.11
C THR A 61 -19.85 15.66 -4.00
N LEU A 62 -19.13 16.76 -4.16
CA LEU A 62 -18.30 17.35 -3.11
C LEU A 62 -19.20 18.04 -2.06
N PRO A 63 -18.77 18.11 -0.79
CA PRO A 63 -17.47 17.67 -0.30
C PRO A 63 -17.40 16.19 0.13
N VAL A 64 -16.27 15.53 -0.09
CA VAL A 64 -16.07 14.10 0.26
C VAL A 64 -15.09 13.93 1.42
N LYS A 65 -15.23 12.85 2.20
CA LYS A 65 -14.30 12.52 3.29
C LYS A 65 -12.98 11.99 2.72
N CYS A 66 -11.87 12.26 3.40
CA CYS A 66 -10.53 11.80 3.03
C CYS A 66 -9.93 10.91 4.13
N GLY A 67 -9.07 9.97 3.73
CA GLY A 67 -8.38 9.04 4.62
C GLY A 67 -8.98 7.63 4.56
N LEU A 68 -8.08 6.65 4.59
CA LEU A 68 -8.44 5.25 4.34
C LEU A 68 -8.34 4.37 5.59
N GLU A 69 -7.44 4.69 6.52
CA GLU A 69 -7.16 3.81 7.64
C GLU A 69 -6.79 4.56 8.92
N ALA A 70 -7.16 3.98 10.05
CA ALA A 70 -6.87 4.50 11.37
C ALA A 70 -6.81 3.39 12.42
N ALA A 71 -6.21 3.73 13.55
CA ALA A 71 -6.32 2.97 14.78
C ALA A 71 -6.68 3.91 15.94
N GLY A 72 -7.53 3.45 16.84
CA GLY A 72 -8.10 4.28 17.88
C GLY A 72 -8.84 3.51 18.96
N VAL A 73 -9.58 4.26 19.77
CA VAL A 73 -10.35 3.73 20.91
C VAL A 73 -11.82 3.96 20.65
N VAL A 74 -12.65 2.95 20.89
CA VAL A 74 -14.11 3.08 20.80
C VAL A 74 -14.61 4.01 21.90
N VAL A 75 -15.33 5.07 21.52
CA VAL A 75 -15.88 6.08 22.45
C VAL A 75 -17.41 6.09 22.51
N ASP A 76 -18.07 5.47 21.53
CA ASP A 76 -19.52 5.27 21.55
C ASP A 76 -19.89 3.98 20.78
N VAL A 77 -20.97 3.31 21.20
CA VAL A 77 -21.41 2.03 20.66
C VAL A 77 -22.92 2.08 20.41
N GLY A 78 -23.32 1.82 19.17
CA GLY A 78 -24.71 1.87 18.75
C GLY A 78 -25.49 0.63 19.15
N GLN A 79 -26.82 0.73 19.10
CA GLN A 79 -27.72 -0.40 19.34
C GLN A 79 -27.36 -1.60 18.43
N SER A 80 -27.54 -2.82 18.94
CA SER A 80 -27.24 -4.09 18.25
C SER A 80 -25.75 -4.45 18.09
N VAL A 81 -24.81 -3.64 18.60
CA VAL A 81 -23.40 -4.04 18.73
C VAL A 81 -23.18 -4.67 20.11
N SER A 82 -22.99 -5.99 20.15
CA SER A 82 -22.83 -6.75 21.41
C SER A 82 -21.41 -7.26 21.69
N HIS A 83 -20.53 -7.20 20.70
CA HIS A 83 -19.19 -7.82 20.72
C HIS A 83 -18.04 -6.80 20.80
N ILE A 84 -18.36 -5.50 20.83
CA ILE A 84 -17.43 -4.39 20.99
C ILE A 84 -17.99 -3.48 22.09
N LYS A 85 -17.11 -2.95 22.96
CA LYS A 85 -17.48 -2.00 24.02
C LYS A 85 -16.65 -0.73 23.97
N VAL A 86 -17.16 0.33 24.60
CA VAL A 86 -16.40 1.56 24.86
C VAL A 86 -15.09 1.21 25.57
N GLY A 87 -13.99 1.80 25.12
CA GLY A 87 -12.63 1.53 25.59
C GLY A 87 -11.88 0.43 24.82
N ASP A 88 -12.53 -0.32 23.92
CA ASP A 88 -11.83 -1.29 23.08
C ASP A 88 -10.91 -0.57 22.08
N ASN A 89 -9.70 -1.13 21.90
CA ASN A 89 -8.77 -0.67 20.87
C ASN A 89 -9.14 -1.33 19.55
N VAL A 90 -9.37 -0.51 18.52
CA VAL A 90 -9.75 -0.97 17.19
C VAL A 90 -8.84 -0.36 16.13
N ALA A 91 -8.64 -1.11 15.05
CA ALA A 91 -8.01 -0.61 13.83
C ALA A 91 -8.94 -0.94 12.66
N TYR A 92 -9.05 -0.01 11.73
CA TYR A 92 -9.85 -0.18 10.53
C TYR A 92 -9.08 0.39 9.33
N SER A 93 -9.16 -0.27 8.19
CA SER A 93 -8.45 0.14 6.98
C SER A 93 -9.32 -0.06 5.76
N SER A 94 -9.12 0.82 4.78
CA SER A 94 -9.64 0.67 3.43
C SER A 94 -8.55 0.61 2.35
N ALA A 95 -7.27 0.89 2.67
CA ALA A 95 -6.04 0.45 1.95
C ALA A 95 -4.76 1.05 2.59
N GLY A 96 -3.61 0.35 2.56
CA GLY A 96 -2.29 0.99 2.80
C GLY A 96 -0.98 0.18 2.90
N ALA A 97 0.14 0.94 3.03
CA ALA A 97 1.59 0.62 3.27
C ALA A 97 2.16 -0.77 2.90
N THR A 98 1.79 -1.30 1.73
CA THR A 98 2.00 -2.70 1.31
C THR A 98 3.46 -3.15 1.17
N GLY A 99 4.36 -2.27 0.70
CA GLY A 99 5.70 -2.68 0.24
C GLY A 99 6.58 -3.37 1.31
N GLN A 100 6.57 -2.86 2.54
CA GLN A 100 7.35 -3.45 3.65
C GLN A 100 6.82 -4.81 4.10
N PHE A 101 5.52 -5.06 3.95
CA PHE A 101 4.92 -6.35 4.27
C PHE A 101 5.18 -7.34 3.15
N ALA A 102 5.10 -6.92 1.88
CA ALA A 102 5.42 -7.76 0.73
C ALA A 102 6.86 -8.32 0.83
N VAL A 103 7.83 -7.46 1.15
CA VAL A 103 9.23 -7.87 1.37
C VAL A 103 9.36 -8.89 2.51
N GLN A 104 8.74 -8.63 3.66
CA GLN A 104 8.83 -9.53 4.82
C GLN A 104 8.14 -10.88 4.56
N LEU A 105 6.99 -10.88 3.90
CA LEU A 105 6.26 -12.10 3.53
C LEU A 105 7.03 -12.91 2.47
N ALA A 106 7.67 -12.25 1.51
CA ALA A 106 8.51 -12.91 0.53
C ALA A 106 9.75 -13.55 1.17
N LYS A 107 10.40 -12.86 2.12
CA LYS A 107 11.52 -13.43 2.90
C LYS A 107 11.05 -14.60 3.78
N LEU A 108 9.87 -14.52 4.40
CA LEU A 108 9.26 -15.62 5.15
C LEU A 108 9.04 -16.87 4.31
N ALA A 109 8.70 -16.69 3.04
CA ALA A 109 8.52 -17.78 2.09
C ALA A 109 9.86 -18.34 1.56
N GLY A 110 11.01 -17.85 2.05
CA GLY A 110 12.33 -18.33 1.68
C GLY A 110 12.89 -17.72 0.38
N ASN A 111 12.26 -16.67 -0.15
CA ASN A 111 12.68 -16.09 -1.43
C ASN A 111 13.94 -15.22 -1.29
N HIS A 112 14.68 -15.11 -2.41
CA HIS A 112 15.59 -14.00 -2.67
C HIS A 112 14.77 -12.76 -3.06
N VAL A 113 15.01 -11.64 -2.39
CA VAL A 113 14.19 -10.43 -2.51
C VAL A 113 15.06 -9.24 -2.90
N ILE A 114 14.63 -8.56 -3.96
CA ILE A 114 15.15 -7.28 -4.42
C ILE A 114 14.16 -6.19 -4.00
N GLY A 115 14.65 -5.09 -3.45
CA GLY A 115 13.81 -3.95 -3.04
C GLY A 115 14.38 -2.63 -3.55
N ALA A 116 13.58 -1.87 -4.30
CA ALA A 116 13.95 -0.54 -4.78
C ALA A 116 13.33 0.57 -3.91
N CYS A 117 14.09 1.62 -3.62
CA CYS A 117 13.64 2.76 -2.84
C CYS A 117 14.40 4.05 -3.23
N SER A 118 13.99 5.18 -2.64
CA SER A 118 14.41 6.52 -3.09
C SER A 118 15.47 7.23 -2.24
N SER A 119 15.99 6.57 -1.20
CA SER A 119 17.01 7.15 -0.31
C SER A 119 17.86 6.07 0.34
N ASP A 120 19.08 6.42 0.73
CA ASP A 120 19.99 5.49 1.41
C ASP A 120 19.46 5.04 2.77
N GLU A 121 18.73 5.91 3.48
CA GLU A 121 18.04 5.55 4.71
C GLU A 121 17.02 4.41 4.47
N LYS A 122 16.27 4.48 3.37
CA LYS A 122 15.35 3.41 2.98
C LYS A 122 16.09 2.15 2.51
N VAL A 123 17.29 2.28 1.93
CA VAL A 123 18.15 1.12 1.62
C VAL A 123 18.55 0.40 2.91
N GLU A 124 19.03 1.12 3.92
CA GLU A 124 19.38 0.53 5.21
C GLU A 124 18.16 -0.08 5.91
N TYR A 125 17.00 0.56 5.78
CA TYR A 125 15.74 0.00 6.23
C TYR A 125 15.40 -1.34 5.55
N LEU A 126 15.48 -1.41 4.22
CA LEU A 126 15.24 -2.65 3.46
C LEU A 126 16.24 -3.75 3.84
N LYS A 127 17.53 -3.42 4.00
CA LYS A 127 18.54 -4.36 4.50
C LYS A 127 18.18 -4.87 5.89
N SER A 128 17.68 -3.99 6.77
CA SER A 128 17.23 -4.40 8.10
C SER A 128 16.14 -5.47 8.00
N LEU A 129 15.19 -5.33 7.05
CA LEU A 129 14.12 -6.30 6.72
C LEU A 129 14.60 -7.64 6.16
N GLY A 130 15.90 -7.76 5.84
CA GLY A 130 16.48 -8.95 5.26
C GLY A 130 16.36 -9.03 3.74
N VAL A 131 16.12 -7.90 3.06
CA VAL A 131 16.24 -7.80 1.60
C VAL A 131 17.67 -8.14 1.18
N ASP A 132 17.81 -9.01 0.18
CA ASP A 132 19.12 -9.49 -0.29
C ASP A 132 19.79 -8.45 -1.18
N ARG A 133 19.01 -7.72 -2.00
CA ARG A 133 19.49 -6.60 -2.81
C ARG A 133 18.58 -5.37 -2.69
N ALA A 134 18.97 -4.45 -1.83
CA ALA A 134 18.33 -3.13 -1.73
C ALA A 134 18.99 -2.15 -2.73
N ILE A 135 18.19 -1.39 -3.46
CA ILE A 135 18.62 -0.49 -4.54
C ILE A 135 18.09 0.91 -4.25
N ASN A 136 18.97 1.92 -4.28
CA ASN A 136 18.55 3.32 -4.34
C ASN A 136 18.43 3.74 -5.80
N TYR A 137 17.21 3.74 -6.35
CA TYR A 137 17.00 4.02 -7.77
C TYR A 137 17.33 5.46 -8.20
N LYS A 138 17.59 6.37 -7.24
CA LYS A 138 18.09 7.72 -7.54
C LYS A 138 19.61 7.77 -7.75
N LYS A 139 20.32 6.70 -7.40
CA LYS A 139 21.79 6.61 -7.49
C LYS A 139 22.26 5.49 -8.39
N GLU A 140 21.44 4.46 -8.54
CA GLU A 140 21.69 3.29 -9.37
C GLU A 140 20.58 3.16 -10.42
N ASP A 141 20.95 2.85 -11.66
CA ASP A 141 19.98 2.50 -12.70
C ASP A 141 19.44 1.10 -12.43
N LEU A 142 18.14 0.99 -12.13
CA LEU A 142 17.50 -0.27 -11.80
C LEU A 142 17.58 -1.27 -12.97
N ASN A 143 17.35 -0.83 -14.21
CA ASN A 143 17.36 -1.73 -15.37
C ASN A 143 18.76 -2.33 -15.58
N ALA A 144 19.80 -1.49 -15.47
CA ALA A 144 21.18 -1.92 -15.57
C ALA A 144 21.56 -2.89 -14.44
N VAL A 145 21.15 -2.60 -13.20
CA VAL A 145 21.36 -3.49 -12.06
C VAL A 145 20.69 -4.85 -12.29
N LEU A 146 19.41 -4.86 -12.69
CA LEU A 146 18.68 -6.10 -12.94
C LEU A 146 19.31 -6.92 -14.06
N THR A 147 19.67 -6.28 -15.17
CA THR A 147 20.31 -6.95 -16.32
C THR A 147 21.63 -7.61 -15.93
N LYS A 148 22.43 -6.90 -15.12
CA LYS A 148 23.78 -7.35 -14.74
C LYS A 148 23.77 -8.41 -13.64
N GLU A 149 22.99 -8.18 -12.59
CA GLU A 149 23.00 -9.02 -11.38
C GLU A 149 22.01 -10.20 -11.45
N TYR A 150 20.98 -10.11 -12.30
CA TYR A 150 19.91 -11.10 -12.42
C TYR A 150 19.68 -11.50 -13.88
N PRO A 151 20.67 -12.10 -14.57
CA PRO A 151 20.58 -12.42 -15.99
C PRO A 151 19.51 -13.48 -16.34
N SER A 152 19.08 -14.29 -15.36
CA SER A 152 17.95 -15.22 -15.49
C SER A 152 16.58 -14.54 -15.37
N GLY A 153 16.56 -13.28 -14.96
CA GLY A 153 15.37 -12.46 -14.79
C GLY A 153 14.69 -12.64 -13.43
N ILE A 154 13.57 -11.93 -13.25
CA ILE A 154 12.76 -11.91 -12.03
C ILE A 154 11.53 -12.82 -12.18
N ASP A 155 11.33 -13.75 -11.26
CA ASP A 155 10.20 -14.70 -11.31
C ASP A 155 8.86 -14.06 -10.91
N LEU A 156 8.88 -13.12 -9.97
CA LEU A 156 7.71 -12.45 -9.45
C LEU A 156 8.02 -10.98 -9.12
N ALA A 157 7.33 -10.07 -9.77
CA ALA A 157 7.38 -8.64 -9.46
C ALA A 157 6.09 -8.19 -8.79
N PHE A 158 6.23 -7.48 -7.67
CA PHE A 158 5.14 -6.81 -6.98
C PHE A 158 5.21 -5.32 -7.32
N GLU A 159 4.47 -4.92 -8.36
CA GLU A 159 4.63 -3.64 -9.05
C GLU A 159 3.49 -2.69 -8.68
N GLY A 160 3.82 -1.48 -8.24
CA GLY A 160 2.85 -0.47 -7.86
C GLY A 160 3.26 0.96 -8.20
N VAL A 161 4.35 1.14 -8.93
CA VAL A 161 4.94 2.44 -9.25
C VAL A 161 4.55 2.88 -10.65
N GLY A 162 4.73 2.03 -11.66
CA GLY A 162 4.53 2.37 -13.07
C GLY A 162 5.76 3.00 -13.75
N GLY A 163 5.57 3.56 -14.95
CA GLY A 163 6.60 4.27 -15.72
C GLY A 163 7.88 3.45 -15.93
N ASP A 164 9.03 4.09 -15.71
CA ASP A 164 10.36 3.48 -15.85
C ASP A 164 10.59 2.26 -14.93
N MET A 165 9.97 2.24 -13.74
CA MET A 165 10.06 1.11 -12.82
C MET A 165 9.40 -0.13 -13.44
N PHE A 166 8.18 0.04 -13.97
CA PHE A 166 7.46 -1.03 -14.66
C PHE A 166 8.23 -1.49 -15.91
N LYS A 167 8.79 -0.56 -16.68
CA LYS A 167 9.61 -0.88 -17.85
C LYS A 167 10.83 -1.71 -17.47
N ALA A 168 11.56 -1.33 -16.41
CA ALA A 168 12.73 -2.06 -15.95
C ALA A 168 12.39 -3.50 -15.51
N VAL A 169 11.25 -3.68 -14.83
CA VAL A 169 10.73 -5.01 -14.46
C VAL A 169 10.40 -5.84 -15.70
N LEU A 170 9.65 -5.26 -16.64
CA LEU A 170 9.23 -5.95 -17.87
C LEU A 170 10.43 -6.39 -18.72
N ASP A 171 11.47 -5.56 -18.81
CA ASP A 171 12.70 -5.86 -19.55
C ASP A 171 13.50 -7.02 -18.93
N ASN A 172 13.36 -7.20 -17.62
CA ASN A 172 14.14 -8.15 -16.83
C ASN A 172 13.28 -9.28 -16.22
N ILE A 173 12.09 -9.52 -16.76
CA ILE A 173 11.23 -10.60 -16.28
C ILE A 173 11.77 -11.97 -16.75
N ALA A 174 11.78 -12.96 -15.85
CA ALA A 174 12.21 -14.32 -16.16
C ALA A 174 11.25 -15.01 -17.15
N ILE A 175 11.70 -16.12 -17.73
CA ILE A 175 10.80 -17.01 -18.47
C ILE A 175 9.75 -17.56 -17.49
N PHE A 176 8.47 -17.48 -17.84
CA PHE A 176 7.31 -17.74 -16.99
C PHE A 176 7.15 -16.80 -15.79
N GLY A 177 7.90 -15.70 -15.75
CA GLY A 177 7.81 -14.71 -14.69
C GLY A 177 6.45 -14.00 -14.67
N ARG A 178 6.10 -13.47 -13.50
CA ARG A 178 4.78 -12.90 -13.21
C ARG A 178 4.92 -11.49 -12.67
N ILE A 179 4.17 -10.56 -13.22
CA ILE A 179 4.09 -9.19 -12.73
C ILE A 179 2.69 -9.00 -12.12
N ILE A 180 2.62 -8.75 -10.82
CA ILE A 180 1.39 -8.38 -10.13
C ILE A 180 1.35 -6.86 -10.04
N VAL A 181 0.40 -6.23 -10.74
CA VAL A 181 0.20 -4.78 -10.71
C VAL A 181 -0.88 -4.44 -9.69
N PHE A 182 -0.52 -3.72 -8.64
CA PHE A 182 -1.46 -3.29 -7.60
C PHE A 182 -1.55 -1.76 -7.45
N GLY A 183 -0.79 -1.00 -8.25
CA GLY A 183 -0.75 0.46 -8.21
C GLY A 183 -0.04 1.06 -9.42
N ASN A 184 -0.02 2.38 -9.49
CA ASN A 184 0.66 3.16 -10.52
C ASN A 184 1.02 4.55 -9.97
N CYS A 185 1.75 4.58 -8.85
CA CYS A 185 1.90 5.81 -8.06
C CYS A 185 2.69 6.93 -8.74
N SER A 186 3.50 6.63 -9.77
CA SER A 186 4.19 7.67 -10.55
C SER A 186 3.20 8.55 -11.33
N HIS A 187 1.98 8.08 -11.55
CA HIS A 187 0.97 8.75 -12.37
C HIS A 187 -0.19 9.36 -11.59
N TYR A 188 -0.23 9.19 -10.25
CA TYR A 188 -1.34 9.72 -9.44
C TYR A 188 -1.38 11.25 -9.43
N HIS A 189 -0.28 11.93 -9.75
CA HIS A 189 -0.21 13.39 -9.75
C HIS A 189 -0.64 14.04 -11.08
N GLY A 190 -1.05 13.24 -12.09
CA GLY A 190 -1.50 13.75 -13.39
C GLY A 190 -0.40 13.86 -14.45
N ASP A 191 0.82 13.46 -14.11
CA ASP A 191 2.02 13.60 -14.95
C ASP A 191 2.16 12.51 -16.05
N ALA A 192 1.11 11.72 -16.31
CA ALA A 192 1.18 10.63 -17.28
C ALA A 192 1.48 11.05 -18.72
N GLY A 193 1.21 12.32 -19.06
CA GLY A 193 1.52 12.90 -20.36
C GLY A 193 1.10 12.00 -21.53
N ASP A 194 1.95 11.94 -22.56
CA ASP A 194 1.85 11.05 -23.72
C ASP A 194 2.70 9.78 -23.53
N GLU A 195 2.88 9.26 -22.30
CA GLU A 195 3.68 8.06 -22.09
C GLU A 195 3.17 6.93 -23.01
N PRO A 196 4.01 6.41 -23.92
CA PRO A 196 3.56 5.44 -24.89
C PRO A 196 3.15 4.18 -24.13
N GLN A 197 1.85 3.87 -24.18
CA GLN A 197 1.36 2.55 -23.80
C GLN A 197 2.18 1.54 -24.59
N TYR A 198 3.02 0.77 -23.91
CA TYR A 198 3.99 -0.12 -24.55
C TYR A 198 3.30 -1.34 -25.23
N GLY A 199 2.13 -1.21 -25.86
CA GLY A 199 1.32 -2.33 -26.34
C GLY A 199 2.12 -3.34 -27.15
N TYR A 200 2.78 -2.92 -28.24
CA TYR A 200 3.57 -3.85 -29.07
C TYR A 200 4.81 -4.40 -28.34
N GLN A 201 5.58 -3.53 -27.67
CA GLN A 201 6.82 -3.95 -27.01
C GLN A 201 6.55 -4.85 -25.80
N GLN A 202 5.50 -4.58 -25.04
CA GLN A 202 4.97 -5.47 -23.99
C GLN A 202 4.58 -6.80 -24.60
N ASN A 203 3.72 -6.82 -25.62
CA ASN A 203 3.24 -8.06 -26.22
C ASN A 203 4.39 -8.97 -26.66
N ARG A 204 5.40 -8.41 -27.35
CA ARG A 204 6.56 -9.19 -27.80
C ARG A 204 7.39 -9.73 -26.63
N LYS A 205 7.66 -8.93 -25.59
CA LYS A 205 8.42 -9.38 -24.41
C LYS A 205 7.67 -10.46 -23.64
N MET A 206 6.36 -10.26 -23.42
CA MET A 206 5.50 -11.22 -22.76
C MET A 206 5.46 -12.55 -23.52
N GLN A 207 5.30 -12.50 -24.85
CA GLN A 207 5.32 -13.68 -25.70
C GLN A 207 6.65 -14.43 -25.61
N LEU A 208 7.77 -13.73 -25.78
CA LEU A 208 9.11 -14.35 -25.81
C LEU A 208 9.55 -14.92 -24.45
N ARG A 209 8.95 -14.45 -23.35
CA ARG A 209 9.23 -14.95 -22.00
C ARG A 209 8.13 -15.87 -21.47
N SER A 210 7.03 -16.06 -22.20
CA SER A 210 5.82 -16.72 -21.66
C SER A 210 5.41 -16.15 -20.29
N ALA A 211 5.65 -14.84 -20.09
CA ALA A 211 5.39 -14.16 -18.84
C ALA A 211 3.89 -13.84 -18.69
N SER A 212 3.46 -13.46 -17.48
CA SER A 212 2.11 -12.96 -17.24
C SER A 212 2.08 -11.63 -16.50
N LEU A 213 1.07 -10.82 -16.82
CA LEU A 213 0.77 -9.54 -16.20
C LEU A 213 -0.63 -9.64 -15.60
N ARG A 214 -0.76 -9.43 -14.29
CA ARG A 214 -2.04 -9.57 -13.59
C ARG A 214 -2.30 -8.37 -12.68
N GLY A 215 -3.42 -7.70 -12.93
CA GLY A 215 -3.93 -6.70 -11.99
C GLY A 215 -4.38 -7.34 -10.68
N PHE A 216 -4.09 -6.69 -9.57
CA PHE A 216 -4.58 -7.03 -8.25
C PHE A 216 -5.32 -5.83 -7.67
N GLN A 217 -6.55 -6.03 -7.23
CA GLN A 217 -7.34 -5.00 -6.58
C GLN A 217 -8.03 -5.61 -5.36
N ARG A 218 -7.73 -5.07 -4.17
CA ARG A 218 -8.20 -5.62 -2.87
C ARG A 218 -9.70 -5.84 -2.85
N ARG A 219 -10.48 -4.91 -3.43
CA ARG A 219 -11.96 -4.96 -3.45
C ARG A 219 -12.54 -6.20 -4.15
N HIS A 220 -11.75 -6.89 -4.98
CA HIS A 220 -12.17 -8.13 -5.66
C HIS A 220 -11.87 -9.39 -4.83
N HIS A 221 -11.27 -9.25 -3.64
CA HIS A 221 -10.87 -10.35 -2.74
C HIS A 221 -11.48 -10.25 -1.32
N PRO A 222 -12.77 -9.88 -1.15
CA PRO A 222 -13.34 -9.67 0.19
C PRO A 222 -13.40 -10.95 1.03
N LYS A 223 -13.44 -12.14 0.39
CA LYS A 223 -13.50 -13.44 1.08
C LYS A 223 -12.17 -13.83 1.74
N ASP A 224 -11.05 -13.35 1.18
CA ASP A 224 -9.70 -13.72 1.62
C ASP A 224 -9.22 -12.84 2.79
N GLU A 225 -9.80 -11.64 2.92
CA GLU A 225 -9.34 -10.60 3.83
C GLU A 225 -9.37 -10.99 5.33
N PRO A 226 -10.44 -11.60 5.87
CA PRO A 226 -10.47 -11.95 7.30
C PRO A 226 -9.36 -12.92 7.72
N GLU A 227 -9.11 -13.95 6.91
CA GLU A 227 -8.08 -14.95 7.18
C GLU A 227 -6.68 -14.32 7.13
N HIS A 228 -6.39 -13.55 6.08
CA HIS A 228 -5.10 -12.90 5.90
C HIS A 228 -4.81 -11.84 6.96
N LEU A 229 -5.83 -11.06 7.37
CA LEU A 229 -5.70 -10.10 8.45
C LEU A 229 -5.41 -10.81 9.78
N GLN A 230 -6.13 -11.90 10.09
CA GLN A 230 -5.89 -12.67 11.31
C GLN A 230 -4.46 -13.25 11.34
N ARG A 231 -3.97 -13.77 10.21
CA ARG A 231 -2.59 -14.26 10.08
C ARG A 231 -1.56 -13.14 10.28
N LEU A 232 -1.80 -11.96 9.71
CA LEU A 232 -0.92 -10.81 9.87
C LEU A 232 -0.84 -10.33 11.32
N VAL A 233 -1.99 -10.23 12.00
CA VAL A 233 -2.06 -9.88 13.44
C VAL A 233 -1.26 -10.86 14.29
N LYS A 234 -1.42 -12.17 14.04
CA LYS A 234 -0.65 -13.21 14.74
C LYS A 234 0.86 -13.06 14.55
N LEU A 235 1.31 -12.74 13.32
CA LEU A 235 2.73 -12.49 13.04
C LEU A 235 3.25 -11.27 13.81
N VAL A 236 2.49 -10.17 13.86
CA VAL A 236 2.86 -8.96 14.62
C VAL A 236 2.92 -9.24 16.13
N GLN A 237 1.96 -10.00 16.67
CA GLN A 237 1.94 -10.38 18.09
C GLN A 237 3.10 -11.28 18.48
N LYS A 238 3.40 -12.31 17.68
CA LYS A 238 4.56 -13.21 17.89
C LYS A 238 5.87 -12.43 17.95
N ARG A 239 6.03 -11.44 17.07
CA ARG A 239 7.20 -10.57 17.05
C ARG A 239 7.36 -9.74 18.34
N LYS A 240 6.27 -9.19 18.87
CA LYS A 240 6.29 -8.40 20.12
C LYS A 240 6.72 -9.25 21.32
N THR A 241 6.25 -10.50 21.38
CA THR A 241 6.52 -11.43 22.49
C THR A 241 7.94 -11.98 22.48
N GLU A 242 8.58 -12.10 21.32
CA GLU A 242 10.00 -12.50 21.20
C GLU A 242 11.00 -11.37 21.54
N GLY A 243 10.56 -10.27 22.17
CA GLY A 243 11.45 -9.13 22.51
C GLY A 243 12.01 -8.38 21.29
N ARG A 244 11.58 -8.72 20.07
CA ARG A 244 11.97 -8.04 18.83
C ARG A 244 11.14 -6.76 18.65
N HIS A 245 11.39 -5.78 19.52
CA HIS A 245 10.73 -4.47 19.52
C HIS A 245 10.98 -3.61 18.26
N ARG A 246 11.89 -4.02 17.37
CA ARG A 246 12.14 -3.32 16.10
C ARG A 246 11.23 -3.89 15.01
N PRO A 247 10.46 -3.09 14.25
CA PRO A 247 9.48 -3.56 13.27
C PRO A 247 10.05 -4.26 12.01
N HIS A 248 11.35 -4.59 11.95
CA HIS A 248 12.04 -4.81 10.67
C HIS A 248 12.84 -6.10 10.47
N ARG A 249 12.47 -7.24 11.02
CA ARG A 249 13.10 -8.55 10.75
C ARG A 249 12.14 -9.69 10.99
N VAL A 250 12.10 -10.63 10.07
CA VAL A 250 11.31 -11.85 10.23
C VAL A 250 12.20 -12.99 10.74
N PRO A 251 11.69 -13.94 11.56
CA PRO A 251 12.50 -15.05 12.04
C PRO A 251 12.97 -15.91 10.86
N ARG A 252 14.25 -16.31 10.87
CA ARG A 252 14.66 -17.51 10.14
C ARG A 252 14.04 -18.71 10.87
N ILE A 253 13.42 -19.59 10.11
CA ILE A 253 12.98 -20.91 10.57
C ILE A 253 14.21 -21.80 10.67
#